data_AF-A0A482IQG3-F1
#
_entry.id   AF-A0A482IQG3-F1
#
_cell.length_a   1.000
_cell.length_b   1.000
_cell.length_c   1.000
_cell.angle_alpha   90.00
_cell.angle_beta   90.00
_cell.angle_gamma   90.00
#
_symmetry.space_group_name_H-M   'P 1'
#
loop_
_entity.id
_entity.type
_entity.pdbx_description
1 polymer ?
#
loop_
_entity_poly.entity_id
_entity_poly.type
_entity_poly.pdbx_seq_one_letter_code
_entity_poly.pdbx_strand_id
1 'polypeptide(L)'
;MKVSELEGYLLNYWVARADGLRCEIRKRQPCETMHAYIFIDTAVHTGYPRIYSASTYWNEGGEIIERERIGLMPAVEGGVAFWIAAHPDYSDPVRGSTALIAAMRAYVASKFGNEVTEAAHG
;
A
#
# COMPACT_ATOMS: atom_id res chain seq x y z
N MET A 1 0.88 10.34 -10.30
CA MET A 1 1.15 8.88 -10.46
C MET A 1 -0.17 8.14 -10.38
N LYS A 2 -0.40 7.14 -11.23
CA LYS A 2 -1.63 6.34 -11.15
C LYS A 2 -1.56 5.38 -9.98
N VAL A 3 -2.65 5.26 -9.21
CA VAL A 3 -2.73 4.32 -8.08
C VAL A 3 -2.55 2.88 -8.55
N SER A 4 -3.04 2.55 -9.74
CA SER A 4 -2.86 1.23 -10.38
C SER A 4 -1.40 0.85 -10.66
N GLU A 5 -0.48 1.82 -10.65
CA GLU A 5 0.95 1.61 -10.92
C GLU A 5 1.79 1.64 -9.62
N LEU A 6 1.20 1.97 -8.48
CA LEU A 6 1.91 2.01 -7.20
C LEU A 6 2.32 0.60 -6.77
N GLU A 7 3.58 0.42 -6.38
CA GLU A 7 4.13 -0.83 -5.87
C GLU A 7 5.17 -0.60 -4.77
N GLY A 8 5.44 -1.66 -4.01
CA GLY A 8 6.46 -1.68 -2.97
C GLY A 8 6.33 -0.49 -2.02
N TYR A 9 7.46 0.17 -1.75
CA TYR A 9 7.51 1.29 -0.81
C TYR A 9 6.56 2.43 -1.22
N LEU A 10 6.44 2.78 -2.51
CA LEU A 10 5.54 3.86 -2.93
C LEU A 10 4.07 3.54 -2.62
N LEU A 11 3.64 2.28 -2.80
CA LEU A 11 2.30 1.88 -2.39
C LEU A 11 2.13 1.99 -0.87
N ASN A 12 3.09 1.49 -0.10
CA ASN A 12 3.07 1.58 1.36
C ASN A 12 3.06 3.03 1.88
N TYR A 13 3.66 3.97 1.13
CA TYR A 13 3.65 5.40 1.48
C TYR A 13 2.22 5.91 1.48
N TRP A 14 1.53 5.67 0.37
CA TRP A 14 0.18 6.17 0.18
C TRP A 14 -0.83 5.46 1.08
N VAL A 15 -0.59 4.19 1.42
CA VAL A 15 -1.38 3.49 2.46
C VAL A 15 -1.19 4.19 3.81
N ALA A 16 0.05 4.46 4.24
CA ALA A 16 0.30 5.16 5.51
C ALA A 16 -0.34 6.56 5.53
N ARG A 17 -0.27 7.29 4.40
CA ARG A 17 -0.94 8.59 4.26
C ARG A 17 -2.47 8.48 4.29
N ALA A 18 -3.06 7.43 3.71
CA ALA A 18 -4.49 7.14 3.80
C ALA A 18 -4.93 6.87 5.25
N ASP A 19 -4.08 6.20 6.04
CA ASP A 19 -4.27 5.99 7.49
C ASP A 19 -4.03 7.26 8.34
N GLY A 20 -3.69 8.40 7.71
CA GLY A 20 -3.37 9.63 8.43
C GLY A 20 -2.04 9.57 9.20
N LEU A 21 -1.19 8.57 8.92
CA LEU A 21 0.10 8.41 9.57
C LEU A 21 1.11 9.43 9.00
N ARG A 22 2.01 9.87 9.88
CA ARG A 22 3.23 10.58 9.45
C ARG A 22 4.23 9.54 8.98
N CYS A 23 4.70 9.67 7.74
CA CYS A 23 5.62 8.71 7.14
C CYS A 23 6.64 9.40 6.24
N GLU A 24 7.85 8.83 6.21
CA GLU A 24 8.96 9.29 5.37
C GLU A 24 9.54 8.11 4.60
N ILE A 25 9.82 8.33 3.31
CA ILE A 25 10.59 7.38 2.50
C ILE A 25 12.06 7.58 2.86
N ARG A 26 12.73 6.53 3.35
CA ARG A 26 14.18 6.57 3.59
C ARG A 26 14.89 5.49 2.78
N LYS A 27 16.02 5.88 2.20
CA LYS A 27 16.93 4.95 1.52
C LYS A 27 17.98 4.48 2.54
N ARG A 28 18.23 3.17 2.63
CA ARG A 28 19.32 2.65 3.47
C ARG A 28 20.67 2.97 2.80
N GLN A 29 21.71 3.27 3.58
CA GLN A 29 23.08 3.46 3.06
C GLN A 29 23.62 2.20 2.35
N PRO A 30 24.68 2.33 1.51
CA PRO A 30 24.98 1.44 0.37
C PRO A 30 25.57 0.05 0.69
N CYS A 31 25.41 -0.51 1.89
CA CYS A 31 25.88 -1.88 2.13
C CYS A 31 24.85 -2.90 1.63
N GLU A 32 25.05 -3.30 0.37
CA GLU A 32 24.68 -4.59 -0.24
C GLU A 32 23.22 -5.05 -0.12
N THR A 33 22.29 -4.19 -0.53
CA THR A 33 21.02 -4.46 -1.25
C THR A 33 20.11 -3.28 -1.00
N MET A 34 20.23 -2.25 -1.85
CA MET A 34 19.47 -1.01 -1.75
C MET A 34 17.99 -1.27 -2.04
N HIS A 35 17.23 -1.71 -1.04
CA HIS A 35 15.78 -1.69 -1.07
C HIS A 35 15.30 -0.44 -0.33
N ALA A 36 14.53 0.42 -1.00
CA ALA A 36 13.87 1.54 -0.34
C ALA A 36 12.73 1.01 0.55
N TYR A 37 12.64 1.53 1.77
CA TYR A 37 11.60 1.19 2.73
C TYR A 37 10.96 2.47 3.27
N ILE A 38 9.77 2.32 3.86
CA ILE A 38 9.07 3.44 4.49
C ILE A 38 9.08 3.26 5.98
N PHE A 39 9.38 4.36 6.65
CA PHE A 39 9.24 4.46 8.09
C PHE A 39 7.98 5.25 8.40
N ILE A 40 7.15 4.69 9.27
CA ILE A 40 6.03 5.40 9.89
C ILE A 40 6.45 5.86 11.29
N ASP A 41 6.05 7.07 11.65
CA ASP A 41 6.16 7.56 13.01
C ASP A 41 4.95 7.05 13.80
N THR A 42 5.09 5.89 14.44
CA THR A 42 4.09 5.44 15.40
C THR A 42 4.34 6.20 16.70
N ALA A 43 3.63 7.30 16.90
CA ALA A 43 3.62 8.07 18.15
C ALA A 43 3.12 7.28 19.38
N VAL A 44 3.01 5.94 19.29
CA VAL A 44 2.29 5.09 20.24
C VAL A 44 3.13 3.86 20.62
N HIS A 45 4.42 3.96 20.97
CA HIS A 45 5.04 3.21 22.10
C HIS A 45 6.58 3.06 22.11
N THR A 46 7.34 3.42 21.07
CA THR A 46 8.80 3.13 21.07
C THR A 46 9.73 4.28 20.73
N GLY A 47 9.25 5.36 20.12
CA GLY A 47 10.13 6.46 19.67
C GLY A 47 11.10 6.07 18.54
N TYR A 48 10.97 4.86 17.99
CA TYR A 48 11.79 4.39 16.88
C TYR A 48 10.95 4.23 15.61
N PRO A 49 11.39 4.79 14.47
CA PRO A 49 10.72 4.58 13.21
C PRO A 49 10.70 3.09 12.85
N ARG A 50 9.52 2.55 12.55
CA ARG A 50 9.33 1.15 12.14
C ARG A 50 9.12 1.06 10.63
N ILE A 51 9.68 0.02 10.01
CA ILE A 51 9.39 -0.33 8.61
C ILE A 51 7.91 -0.69 8.47
N TYR A 52 7.25 -0.05 7.52
CA TYR A 52 5.84 -0.28 7.18
C TYR A 52 5.71 -0.80 5.75
N SER A 53 5.06 -1.95 5.60
CA SER A 53 4.90 -2.65 4.33
C SER A 53 3.59 -3.43 4.21
N ALA A 54 2.46 -2.72 4.36
CA ALA A 54 1.11 -3.28 4.27
C ALA A 54 0.80 -3.99 2.93
N SER A 55 1.47 -3.62 1.83
CA SER A 55 1.33 -4.31 0.55
C SER A 55 2.05 -5.67 0.48
N THR A 56 2.77 -6.04 1.54
CA THR A 56 3.61 -7.25 1.59
C THR A 56 3.31 -8.12 2.81
N TYR A 57 3.09 -7.51 3.97
CA TYR A 57 2.91 -8.24 5.22
C TYR A 57 1.45 -8.26 5.66
N TRP A 58 0.90 -9.46 5.83
CA TRP A 58 -0.50 -9.68 6.19
C TRP A 58 -0.87 -9.17 7.58
N ASN A 59 0.06 -9.16 8.54
CA ASN A 59 -0.18 -8.57 9.85
C ASN A 59 -0.34 -7.04 9.83
N GLU A 60 -0.04 -6.38 8.70
CA GLU A 60 -0.28 -4.95 8.50
C GLU A 60 -1.44 -4.71 7.52
N GLY A 61 -1.40 -5.33 6.34
CA GLY A 61 -2.45 -5.16 5.33
C GLY A 61 -3.77 -5.87 5.65
N GLY A 62 -3.74 -6.96 6.41
CA GLY A 62 -4.92 -7.73 6.79
C GLY A 62 -5.87 -6.95 7.70
N GLU A 63 -5.33 -6.17 8.63
CA GLU A 63 -6.13 -5.31 9.50
C GLU A 63 -6.91 -4.27 8.68
N ILE A 64 -6.27 -3.66 7.68
CA ILE A 64 -6.90 -2.69 6.77
C ILE A 64 -8.00 -3.37 5.94
N ILE A 65 -7.75 -4.56 5.41
CA ILE A 65 -8.74 -5.32 4.63
C ILE A 65 -10.01 -5.55 5.43
N GLU A 66 -9.88 -6.01 6.68
CA GLU A 66 -11.02 -6.27 7.56
C GLU A 66 -11.74 -4.96 7.95
N ARG A 67 -10.96 -3.95 8.38
CA ARG A 67 -11.49 -2.65 8.84
C ARG A 67 -12.26 -1.92 7.74
N GLU A 68 -11.74 -1.91 6.52
CA GLU A 68 -12.33 -1.22 5.37
C GLU A 68 -13.26 -2.11 4.54
N ARG A 69 -13.45 -3.38 4.94
CA ARG A 69 -14.32 -4.37 4.28
C ARG A 69 -13.98 -4.58 2.79
N ILE A 70 -12.70 -4.71 2.49
CA ILE A 70 -12.21 -4.86 1.11
C ILE A 70 -12.47 -6.29 0.63
N GLY A 71 -13.30 -6.43 -0.40
CA GLY A 71 -13.54 -7.71 -1.07
C GLY A 71 -12.36 -8.09 -1.96
N LEU A 72 -11.95 -9.37 -1.92
CA LEU A 72 -10.84 -9.89 -2.71
C LEU A 72 -11.28 -11.08 -3.56
N MET A 73 -10.93 -11.05 -4.85
CA MET A 73 -11.25 -12.10 -5.80
C MET A 73 -10.02 -12.44 -6.65
N PRO A 74 -9.56 -13.70 -6.67
CA PRO A 74 -8.56 -14.13 -7.63
C PRO A 74 -9.18 -14.19 -9.03
N ALA A 75 -8.42 -13.80 -10.05
CA ALA A 75 -8.85 -13.80 -11.44
C ALA A 75 -7.72 -14.26 -12.37
N VAL A 76 -8.09 -14.73 -13.56
CA VAL A 76 -7.16 -15.09 -14.63
C VAL A 76 -7.67 -14.51 -15.95
N GLU A 77 -6.82 -13.78 -16.66
CA GLU A 77 -7.13 -13.19 -17.97
C GLU A 77 -5.94 -13.41 -18.90
N GLY A 78 -6.17 -13.96 -20.09
CA GLY A 78 -5.10 -14.22 -21.07
C GLY A 78 -3.97 -15.14 -20.55
N GLY A 79 -4.27 -16.02 -19.59
CA GLY A 79 -3.26 -16.90 -18.95
C GLY A 79 -2.46 -16.23 -17.83
N VAL A 80 -2.73 -14.97 -17.50
CA VAL A 80 -2.08 -14.25 -16.41
C VAL A 80 -2.99 -14.25 -15.19
N ALA A 81 -2.49 -14.75 -14.05
CA ALA A 81 -3.20 -14.72 -12.77
C ALA A 81 -2.96 -13.38 -12.05
N PHE A 82 -4.02 -12.82 -11.47
CA PHE A 82 -3.98 -11.59 -10.68
C PHE A 82 -5.10 -11.57 -9.64
N TRP A 83 -5.13 -10.51 -8.83
CA TRP A 83 -6.17 -10.26 -7.84
C TRP A 83 -6.95 -9.01 -8.19
N ILE A 84 -8.24 -9.05 -7.94
CA ILE A 84 -9.16 -7.91 -7.99
C ILE A 84 -9.57 -7.59 -6.56
N ALA A 85 -9.49 -6.32 -6.20
CA ALA A 85 -10.00 -5.79 -4.94
C ALA A 85 -11.14 -4.81 -5.19
N ALA A 86 -12.18 -4.89 -4.37
CA ALA A 86 -13.31 -3.98 -4.37
C ALA A 86 -13.45 -3.35 -2.98
N HIS A 87 -13.43 -2.02 -2.93
CA HIS A 87 -13.62 -1.26 -1.69
C HIS A 87 -15.04 -0.67 -1.69
N PRO A 88 -15.80 -0.70 -0.59
CA PRO A 88 -17.20 -0.24 -0.57
C PRO A 88 -17.37 1.22 -0.99
N ASP A 89 -16.41 2.08 -0.63
CA ASP A 89 -16.42 3.51 -0.98
C ASP A 89 -15.71 3.84 -2.31
N TYR A 90 -15.38 2.83 -3.13
CA TYR A 90 -14.70 3.03 -4.42
C TYR A 90 -15.28 2.11 -5.50
N SER A 91 -15.88 2.71 -6.53
CA SER A 91 -16.67 1.96 -7.53
C SER A 91 -15.85 1.09 -8.46
N ASP A 92 -14.60 1.46 -8.73
CA ASP A 92 -13.79 0.79 -9.76
C ASP A 92 -12.97 -0.35 -9.15
N PRO A 93 -13.13 -1.61 -9.62
CA PRO A 93 -12.32 -2.71 -9.15
C PRO A 93 -10.84 -2.50 -9.46
N VAL A 94 -9.97 -2.74 -8.47
CA VAL A 94 -8.54 -2.46 -8.59
C VAL A 94 -7.74 -3.76 -8.70
N ARG A 95 -6.79 -3.81 -9.64
CA ARG A 95 -5.96 -5.00 -9.91
C ARG A 95 -4.62 -4.95 -9.17
N GLY A 96 -4.13 -6.12 -8.79
CA GLY A 96 -2.78 -6.32 -8.25
C GLY A 96 -2.23 -7.71 -8.54
N SER A 97 -0.91 -7.84 -8.56
CA SER A 97 -0.23 -9.14 -8.72
C SER A 97 -0.38 -10.04 -7.49
N THR A 98 -0.67 -9.45 -6.32
CA THR A 98 -1.02 -10.15 -5.09
C THR A 98 -2.30 -9.57 -4.47
N ALA A 99 -2.94 -10.34 -3.60
CA ALA A 99 -4.12 -9.90 -2.85
C ALA A 99 -3.85 -8.59 -2.08
N LEU A 100 -2.72 -8.50 -1.38
CA LEU A 100 -2.34 -7.31 -0.62
C LEU A 100 -2.07 -6.11 -1.52
N ILE A 101 -1.41 -6.28 -2.67
CA ILE A 101 -1.19 -5.17 -3.60
C ILE A 101 -2.54 -4.65 -4.14
N ALA A 102 -3.43 -5.55 -4.54
CA ALA A 102 -4.77 -5.16 -5.00
C ALA A 102 -5.55 -4.43 -3.89
N ALA A 103 -5.57 -4.98 -2.67
CA ALA A 103 -6.23 -4.40 -1.52
C ALA A 103 -5.71 -3.00 -1.18
N MET A 104 -4.40 -2.85 -1.07
CA MET A 104 -3.78 -1.58 -0.70
C MET A 104 -3.99 -0.51 -1.78
N ARG A 105 -3.98 -0.89 -3.07
CA ARG A 105 -4.33 0.05 -4.14
C ARG A 105 -5.81 0.45 -4.07
N ALA A 106 -6.73 -0.48 -3.81
CA ALA A 106 -8.14 -0.16 -3.61
C ALA A 106 -8.36 0.78 -2.41
N TYR A 107 -7.63 0.54 -1.31
CA TYR A 107 -7.67 1.41 -0.14
C TYR A 107 -7.19 2.82 -0.45
N VAL A 108 -6.01 2.96 -1.08
CA VAL A 108 -5.49 4.26 -1.53
C VAL A 108 -6.47 4.95 -2.48
N ALA A 109 -7.04 4.23 -3.43
CA ALA A 109 -8.00 4.77 -4.38
C ALA A 109 -9.29 5.25 -3.69
N SER A 110 -9.75 4.58 -2.63
CA SER A 110 -10.91 5.02 -1.85
C SER A 110 -10.71 6.38 -1.17
N LYS A 111 -9.47 6.76 -0.86
CA LYS A 111 -9.15 8.02 -0.17
C LYS A 111 -8.70 9.13 -1.11
N PHE A 112 -8.03 8.78 -2.21
CA PHE A 112 -7.38 9.76 -3.09
C PHE A 112 -7.86 9.71 -4.55
N GLY A 113 -8.67 8.73 -4.93
CA GLY A 113 -9.07 8.47 -6.32
C GLY A 113 -8.00 7.76 -7.13
N ASN A 114 -8.08 7.87 -8.46
CA ASN A 114 -7.22 7.12 -9.39
C ASN A 114 -5.75 7.62 -9.46
N GLU A 115 -5.47 8.81 -8.94
CA GLU A 115 -4.16 9.45 -9.05
C GLU A 115 -3.73 10.09 -7.73
N VAL A 116 -2.43 10.05 -7.49
CA VAL A 116 -1.77 10.70 -6.35
C VAL A 116 -0.62 11.58 -6.85
N THR A 117 -0.22 12.57 -6.05
CA THR A 117 0.95 13.41 -6.36
C THR A 117 2.25 12.59 -6.27
N GLU A 118 3.38 13.20 -6.63
CA GLU A 118 4.68 12.57 -6.32
C GLU A 118 4.86 12.45 -4.81
N ALA A 119 5.49 11.36 -4.37
CA ALA A 119 5.78 11.15 -2.96
C ALA A 119 6.96 12.03 -2.53
N ALA A 120 6.83 12.72 -1.40
CA ALA A 120 7.92 13.53 -0.87
C ALA A 120 9.06 12.63 -0.36
N HIS A 121 10.29 12.91 -0.81
CA HIS A 121 11.50 12.31 -0.27
C HIS A 121 12.07 13.22 0.83
N GLY A 122 12.32 12.65 2.00
CA GLY A 122 13.03 13.31 3.11
C GLY A 122 14.53 13.06 3.07
#